data_AF-T1BVM0-F1
#
_entry.id   AF-T1BVM0-F1
#
_cell.length_a   1.000
_cell.length_b   1.000
_cell.length_c   1.000
_cell.angle_alpha   90.00
_cell.angle_beta   90.00
_cell.angle_gamma   90.00
#
_symmetry.space_group_name_H-M   'P 1'
#
loop_
_entity.id
_entity.type
_entity.pdbx_description
1 polymer ?
#
loop_
_entity_poly.entity_id
_entity_poly.type
_entity_poly.pdbx_seq_one_letter_code
_entity_poly.pdbx_strand_id
1 'polypeptide(L)'
;MTICYAGGMFMSPSLESNLFVFALAAFLGYEVVRRVSPQLHTPLMSLTNAISAISVVGAIAVTGAGHNTTMVVVLGTIAVTASMIERGRRYF
;
A
#
# COMPACT_ATOMS: atom_id res chain seq x y z
N MET A 1 19.01 5.47 -22.80
CA MET A 1 18.89 5.96 -21.41
C MET A 1 18.96 7.48 -21.43
N THR A 2 17.97 8.09 -22.08
CA THR A 2 17.95 9.52 -22.46
C THR A 2 16.50 9.93 -22.68
N ILE A 3 15.70 9.99 -21.63
CA ILE A 3 14.32 10.49 -21.72
C ILE A 3 14.04 11.43 -20.54
N CYS A 4 14.85 12.49 -20.45
CA CYS A 4 14.66 13.55 -19.47
C CYS A 4 14.72 14.91 -20.17
N TYR A 5 13.93 15.14 -21.23
CA TYR A 5 13.80 16.48 -21.83
C TYR A 5 12.45 16.68 -22.52
N ALA A 6 11.43 17.03 -21.73
CA ALA A 6 10.32 17.90 -22.16
C ALA A 6 9.65 18.47 -20.89
N GLY A 7 10.18 19.58 -20.34
CA GLY A 7 9.47 20.35 -19.32
C GLY A 7 10.13 20.60 -17.96
N GLY A 8 11.45 20.46 -17.82
CA GLY A 8 12.18 21.09 -16.69
C GLY A 8 11.93 20.54 -15.28
N MET A 9 11.49 19.29 -15.15
CA MET A 9 11.40 18.61 -13.85
C MET A 9 12.34 17.39 -13.84
N PHE A 10 13.39 17.44 -13.01
CA PHE A 10 14.27 16.30 -12.76
C PHE A 10 13.47 15.21 -12.04
N MET A 11 12.99 14.21 -12.78
CA MET A 11 12.38 13.01 -12.19
C MET A 11 13.51 12.05 -11.79
N SER A 12 13.59 11.66 -10.51
CA SER A 12 14.58 10.66 -10.07
C SER A 12 14.35 9.32 -10.80
N PRO A 13 15.38 8.59 -11.25
CA PRO A 13 15.22 7.33 -12.00
C PRO A 13 14.48 6.23 -11.21
N SER A 14 14.52 6.30 -9.88
CA SER A 14 13.73 5.47 -8.99
C SER A 14 12.24 5.80 -9.02
N LEU A 15 11.87 7.06 -9.22
CA LEU A 15 10.47 7.49 -9.28
C LEU A 15 9.82 7.13 -10.61
N GLU A 16 10.54 7.23 -11.73
CA GLU A 16 10.07 6.78 -13.04
C GLU A 16 9.75 5.28 -13.06
N SER A 17 10.66 4.47 -12.54
CA SER A 17 10.48 3.01 -12.44
C SER A 17 9.36 2.62 -11.48
N ASN A 18 9.26 3.26 -10.32
CA ASN A 18 8.16 3.01 -9.37
C ASN A 18 6.79 3.41 -9.92
N LEU A 19 6.70 4.52 -10.67
CA LEU A 19 5.46 4.91 -11.35
C LEU A 19 5.06 3.89 -12.41
N PHE A 20 6.03 3.35 -13.17
CA PHE A 20 5.77 2.31 -14.15
C PHE A 20 5.25 1.03 -13.50
N VAL A 21 5.88 0.59 -12.41
CA VAL A 21 5.41 -0.57 -11.62
C VAL A 21 4.03 -0.33 -11.02
N PHE A 22 3.77 0.87 -10.47
CA PHE A 22 2.48 1.24 -9.92
C PHE A 22 1.37 1.19 -10.98
N ALA A 23 1.60 1.77 -12.16
CA ALA A 23 0.63 1.78 -13.26
C ALA A 23 0.31 0.35 -13.75
N LEU A 24 1.34 -0.49 -13.93
CA LEU A 24 1.16 -1.89 -14.34
C LEU A 24 0.45 -2.72 -13.27
N ALA A 25 0.81 -2.54 -11.99
CA ALA A 25 0.17 -3.24 -10.88
C ALA A 25 -1.32 -2.86 -10.73
N ALA A 26 -1.67 -1.59 -10.93
CA ALA A 26 -3.06 -1.13 -10.91
C ALA A 26 -3.89 -1.78 -12.03
N PHE A 27 -3.35 -1.84 -13.26
CA PHE A 27 -4.01 -2.50 -14.38
C PHE A 27 -4.19 -4.00 -14.14
N LEU A 28 -3.16 -4.67 -13.64
CA LEU A 28 -3.20 -6.09 -13.29
C LEU A 28 -4.24 -6.37 -12.20
N GLY A 29 -4.26 -5.60 -11.12
CA GLY A 29 -5.22 -5.75 -10.03
C GLY A 29 -6.66 -5.61 -10.51
N TYR A 30 -6.91 -4.72 -11.46
CA TYR A 30 -8.22 -4.53 -12.06
C TYR A 30 -8.70 -5.73 -12.88
N GLU A 31 -7.84 -6.26 -13.75
CA GLU A 31 -8.16 -7.46 -14.54
C GLU A 31 -8.39 -8.69 -13.66
N VAL A 32 -7.65 -8.82 -12.55
CA VAL A 32 -7.80 -9.92 -11.59
C VAL A 32 -9.16 -9.84 -10.87
N VAL A 33 -9.55 -8.66 -10.38
CA VAL A 33 -10.84 -8.47 -9.67
C VAL A 33 -12.04 -8.54 -10.62
N ARG A 34 -11.88 -8.32 -11.91
CA ARG A 34 -12.98 -8.44 -12.89
C ARG A 34 -13.37 -9.88 -13.23
N ARG A 35 -12.50 -10.87 -12.96
CA ARG A 35 -12.70 -12.28 -13.37
C ARG A 35 -13.28 -13.18 -12.27
N VAL A 36 -13.77 -12.60 -11.17
CA VAL A 36 -14.28 -13.35 -10.01
C VAL A 36 -15.78 -13.66 -10.17
N SER A 37 -16.17 -14.87 -9.75
CA SER A 37 -17.56 -15.32 -9.76
C SER A 37 -18.45 -14.49 -8.81
N PRO A 38 -19.72 -14.19 -9.19
CA PRO A 38 -20.66 -13.41 -8.36
C PRO A 38 -20.95 -13.96 -6.96
N GLN A 39 -20.64 -15.24 -6.71
CA GLN A 39 -20.79 -15.86 -5.38
C GLN A 39 -19.78 -15.33 -4.36
N LEU A 40 -18.78 -14.55 -4.80
CA LEU A 40 -17.71 -14.08 -3.94
C LEU A 40 -17.77 -12.59 -3.59
N HIS A 41 -18.85 -11.85 -3.84
CA HIS A 41 -18.87 -10.41 -3.50
C HIS A 41 -18.66 -10.14 -1.99
N THR A 42 -19.15 -11.04 -1.12
CA THR A 42 -18.93 -11.01 0.33
C THR A 42 -17.51 -11.45 0.75
N PRO A 43 -16.95 -12.60 0.30
CA PRO A 43 -15.56 -12.92 0.60
C PRO A 43 -14.56 -11.98 -0.07
N LEU A 44 -14.90 -11.34 -1.20
CA LEU A 44 -14.06 -10.33 -1.87
C LEU A 44 -14.03 -9.01 -1.09
N MET A 45 -15.13 -8.65 -0.43
CA MET A 45 -15.14 -7.55 0.53
C MET A 45 -14.19 -7.83 1.70
N SER A 46 -14.15 -9.06 2.22
CA SER A 46 -13.17 -9.43 3.26
C SER A 46 -11.73 -9.44 2.72
N LEU A 47 -11.52 -9.96 1.52
CA LEU A 47 -10.20 -10.06 0.87
C LEU A 47 -9.55 -8.68 0.66
N THR A 48 -10.29 -7.70 0.16
CA THR A 48 -9.76 -6.35 -0.06
C THR A 48 -9.40 -5.63 1.25
N ASN A 49 -10.11 -5.93 2.35
CA ASN A 49 -9.72 -5.45 3.68
C ASN A 49 -8.46 -6.15 4.22
N ALA A 50 -8.28 -7.44 3.96
CA ALA A 50 -7.05 -8.15 4.32
C ALA A 50 -5.82 -7.63 3.56
N ILE A 51 -5.99 -7.19 2.30
CA ILE A 51 -4.92 -6.57 1.51
C ILE A 51 -4.52 -5.19 2.08
N SER A 52 -5.48 -4.37 2.56
CA SER A 52 -5.19 -3.07 3.19
C SER A 52 -4.27 -3.18 4.42
N ALA A 53 -4.35 -4.30 5.15
CA ALA A 53 -3.52 -4.54 6.33
C ALA A 53 -2.01 -4.57 6.03
N ILE A 54 -1.59 -4.59 4.75
CA ILE A 54 -0.18 -4.38 4.35
C ILE A 54 0.40 -3.06 4.87
N SER A 55 -0.46 -2.07 5.20
CA SER A 55 -0.08 -0.81 5.84
C SER A 55 0.78 -1.01 7.10
N VAL A 56 0.66 -2.16 7.79
CA VAL A 56 1.48 -2.52 8.96
C VAL A 56 2.97 -2.52 8.64
N VAL A 57 3.38 -2.92 7.43
CA VAL A 57 4.78 -2.95 7.00
C VAL A 57 5.35 -1.54 6.95
N GLY A 58 4.57 -0.58 6.43
CA GLY A 58 4.94 0.83 6.42
C GLY A 58 4.99 1.43 7.83
N ALA A 59 4.01 1.10 8.68
CA ALA A 59 3.96 1.58 10.06
C ALA A 59 5.17 1.11 10.88
N ILE A 60 5.56 -0.16 10.74
CA ILE A 60 6.77 -0.71 11.40
C ILE A 60 8.03 -0.06 10.84
N ALA A 61 8.14 0.11 9.53
CA ALA A 61 9.30 0.74 8.89
C ALA A 61 9.51 2.19 9.37
N VAL A 62 8.43 2.98 9.48
CA VAL A 62 8.48 4.38 9.95
C VAL A 62 8.77 4.44 11.45
N THR A 63 8.13 3.59 12.26
CA THR A 63 8.33 3.56 13.72
C THR A 63 9.73 3.07 14.11
N GLY A 64 10.27 2.10 13.37
CA GLY A 64 11.59 1.51 13.59
C GLY A 64 12.76 2.35 13.04
N ALA A 65 12.51 3.43 12.31
CA ALA A 65 13.52 4.26 11.66
C ALA A 65 14.37 5.13 12.62
N GLY A 66 14.42 4.83 13.92
CA GLY A 66 15.35 5.43 14.88
C GLY A 66 15.06 6.88 15.30
N HIS A 67 13.96 7.48 14.83
CA HIS A 67 13.55 8.83 15.24
C HIS A 67 12.85 8.77 16.59
N ASN A 68 13.62 8.91 17.67
CA ASN A 68 13.15 8.76 19.06
C ASN A 68 12.36 9.98 19.59
N THR A 69 11.69 10.69 18.70
CA THR A 69 10.79 11.79 19.06
C THR A 69 9.48 11.18 19.57
N THR A 70 9.00 11.61 20.73
CA THR A 70 7.76 11.11 21.35
C THR A 70 6.59 11.07 20.38
N MET A 71 6.48 12.05 19.49
CA MET A 71 5.44 12.12 18.46
C MET A 71 5.51 10.98 17.43
N VAL A 72 6.70 10.58 16.98
CA VAL A 72 6.88 9.49 16.03
C VAL A 72 6.50 8.16 16.65
N VAL A 73 6.85 7.95 17.93
CA VAL A 73 6.48 6.75 18.67
C VAL A 73 4.97 6.67 18.89
N VAL A 74 4.32 7.77 19.29
CA VAL A 74 2.87 7.81 19.49
C VAL A 74 2.12 7.59 18.18
N LEU A 75 2.48 8.29 17.10
CA LEU A 75 1.82 8.10 15.80
C LEU A 75 2.12 6.72 15.19
N GLY A 76 3.35 6.23 15.36
CA GLY A 76 3.77 4.90 14.92
C GLY A 76 3.03 3.77 15.61
N THR A 77 2.88 3.84 16.94
CA THR A 77 2.11 2.86 17.71
C THR A 77 0.62 2.88 17.37
N ILE A 78 0.03 4.05 17.14
CA ILE A 78 -1.35 4.18 16.64
C ILE A 78 -1.47 3.55 15.24
N ALA A 79 -0.54 3.85 14.33
CA ALA A 79 -0.55 3.31 12.98
C ALA A 79 -0.45 1.77 12.98
N VAL A 80 0.47 1.20 13.76
CA VAL A 80 0.59 -0.27 13.91
C VAL A 80 -0.69 -0.87 14.48
N THR A 81 -1.26 -0.26 15.52
CA THR A 81 -2.49 -0.76 16.14
C THR A 81 -3.68 -0.72 15.16
N ALA A 82 -3.82 0.37 14.40
CA ALA A 82 -4.85 0.51 13.38
C ALA A 82 -4.71 -0.56 12.28
N SER A 83 -3.51 -0.75 11.73
CA SER A 83 -3.27 -1.80 10.72
C SER A 83 -3.55 -3.21 11.25
N MET A 84 -3.29 -3.47 12.54
CA MET A 84 -3.58 -4.77 13.14
C MET A 84 -5.08 -5.03 13.32
N ILE A 85 -5.89 -3.98 13.55
CA ILE A 85 -7.35 -4.10 13.62
C ILE A 85 -7.94 -4.49 12.26
N GLU A 86 -7.38 -4.01 11.15
CA GLU A 86 -7.79 -4.38 9.79
C GLU A 86 -7.65 -5.89 9.54
N ARG A 87 -6.59 -6.51 10.09
CA ARG A 87 -6.33 -7.96 9.99
C ARG A 87 -7.29 -8.80 10.83
N GLY A 88 -7.73 -8.31 12.00
CA GLY A 88 -8.45 -9.12 12.99
C GLY A 88 -9.96 -9.23 12.83
N ARG A 89 -10.61 -8.40 12.00
CA ARG A 89 -12.06 -8.12 12.13
C ARG A 89 -13.00 -8.82 11.16
N ARG A 90 -12.55 -9.71 10.25
CA ARG A 90 -13.42 -10.19 9.14
C ARG A 90 -13.42 -11.71 8.86
N TYR A 91 -13.79 -12.49 9.88
CA TYR A 91 -14.23 -13.89 9.73
C TYR A 91 -15.76 -14.06 9.63
N PHE A 92 -16.49 -13.07 9.11
CA PHE A 92 -17.90 -13.17 8.74
C PHE A 92 -18.18 -12.33 7.49
#